data_AF-A0A8J6GNY8-F1
#
_entry.id   AF-A0A8J6GNY8-F1
#
_cell.length_a   1.000
_cell.length_b   1.000
_cell.length_c   1.000
_cell.angle_alpha   90.00
_cell.angle_beta   90.00
_cell.angle_gamma   90.00
#
_symmetry.space_group_name_H-M   'P 1'
#
loop_
_entity.id
_entity.type
_entity.pdbx_description
1 polymer ?
#
loop_
_entity_poly.entity_id
_entity_poly.type
_entity_poly.pdbx_seq_one_letter_code
_entity_poly.pdbx_strand_id
1 'polypeptide(L)'
;MKLRTQNAHPLPFSHPSDSLLLLLFGLRCTELEPPTVRPRTDVTHKQLSAFGEYVAEILPKYVQQVQVTCFDELEVCIHPDGVIPVLTFLKDHTNAQFKSLADMTAVDVPTRQNRFEVVYNLLSLRFNSRIRVKTYADELTPIESIVSVHKAANWYEREVWDMFGVFFVNHPDLRRILTDYGFEGHPFRKDFPLSGYVELRYDDEVKRVVAEPVELAQEFRKFDLNSPWEAFPAYRQPPESLKLEAGDKKPEAK
;
A
#
# COMPACT_ATOMS: atom_id res chain seq x y z
N MET A 1 -35.61 36.63 -34.81
CA MET A 1 -34.21 36.46 -34.38
C MET A 1 -34.04 35.06 -33.81
N LYS A 2 -33.52 34.11 -34.61
CA LYS A 2 -33.09 32.77 -34.16
C LYS A 2 -31.70 32.57 -34.75
N LEU A 3 -30.67 32.74 -33.92
CA LEU A 3 -29.28 32.48 -34.30
C LEU A 3 -28.97 31.02 -33.95
N ARG A 4 -28.73 30.25 -35.01
CA ARG A 4 -28.35 28.84 -35.01
C ARG A 4 -26.83 28.79 -34.96
N THR A 5 -26.26 28.40 -33.82
CA THR A 5 -24.82 28.17 -33.67
C THR A 5 -24.43 26.88 -34.39
N GLN A 6 -23.49 26.99 -35.32
CA GLN A 6 -22.99 25.90 -36.14
C GLN A 6 -21.90 25.12 -35.38
N ASN A 7 -22.03 23.80 -35.33
CA ASN A 7 -20.98 22.88 -34.92
C ASN A 7 -19.89 22.86 -36.01
N ALA A 8 -18.65 23.19 -35.64
CA ALA A 8 -17.49 23.02 -36.51
C ALA A 8 -16.81 21.68 -36.20
N HIS A 9 -16.88 20.74 -37.15
CA HIS A 9 -16.02 19.56 -37.20
C HIS A 9 -14.68 19.94 -37.86
N PRO A 10 -13.51 19.53 -37.34
CA PRO A 10 -12.25 19.69 -38.06
C PRO A 10 -12.04 18.50 -39.00
N LEU A 11 -11.79 18.79 -40.28
CA LEU A 11 -11.38 17.80 -41.29
C LEU A 11 -9.85 17.53 -41.19
N PRO A 12 -9.37 16.31 -41.51
CA PRO A 12 -7.95 16.01 -41.47
C PRO A 12 -7.29 16.40 -42.79
N PHE A 13 -6.31 17.29 -42.76
CA PHE A 13 -5.40 17.53 -43.88
C PHE A 13 -4.20 16.60 -43.76
N SER A 14 -4.19 15.55 -44.58
CA SER A 14 -3.03 14.68 -44.81
C SER A 14 -2.16 15.25 -45.94
N HIS A 15 -0.95 15.71 -45.65
CA HIS A 15 0.09 15.95 -46.66
C HIS A 15 1.21 14.90 -46.50
N PRO A 16 1.51 14.09 -47.54
CA PRO A 16 2.42 12.96 -47.45
C PRO A 16 3.84 13.33 -47.91
N SER A 17 4.51 14.28 -47.23
CA SER A 17 5.89 14.66 -47.57
C SER A 17 6.89 14.64 -46.42
N ASP A 18 6.46 14.48 -45.17
CA ASP A 18 7.36 14.52 -44.00
C ASP A 18 7.95 13.13 -43.62
N SER A 19 7.70 12.09 -44.43
CA SER A 19 8.08 10.72 -44.08
C SER A 19 9.54 10.34 -44.43
N LEU A 20 10.30 11.22 -45.08
CA LEU A 20 11.66 10.88 -45.56
C LEU A 20 12.82 11.45 -44.74
N LEU A 21 12.57 12.39 -43.82
CA LEU A 21 13.62 12.97 -42.95
C LEU A 21 13.72 12.29 -41.57
N LEU A 22 12.77 11.41 -41.23
CA LEU A 22 12.71 10.68 -39.95
C LEU A 22 13.48 9.35 -39.94
N LEU A 23 14.11 8.95 -41.05
CA LEU A 23 14.84 7.68 -41.16
C LEU A 23 16.33 7.74 -40.76
N LEU A 24 16.87 8.94 -40.49
CA LEU A 24 18.29 9.13 -40.15
C LEU A 24 18.60 9.25 -38.66
N PHE A 25 17.59 9.39 -37.80
CA PHE A 25 17.72 9.27 -36.35
C PHE A 25 16.62 8.32 -35.88
N GLY A 26 16.99 7.11 -35.44
CA GLY A 26 16.08 6.05 -35.01
C GLY A 26 15.27 6.36 -33.75
N LEU A 27 14.52 7.45 -33.75
CA LEU A 27 13.56 7.83 -32.71
C LEU A 27 12.18 7.42 -33.19
N ARG A 28 11.67 6.31 -32.64
CA ARG A 28 10.24 6.01 -32.67
C ARG A 28 9.53 7.15 -31.93
N CYS A 29 8.87 8.02 -32.68
CA CYS A 29 7.94 9.00 -32.15
C CYS A 29 6.67 8.25 -31.72
N THR A 30 6.65 7.71 -30.51
CA THR A 30 5.39 7.37 -29.84
C THR A 30 4.75 8.69 -29.45
N GLU A 31 3.46 8.84 -29.75
CA GLU A 31 2.61 10.01 -29.50
C GLU A 31 3.08 10.82 -28.26
N LEU A 32 3.53 12.05 -28.48
CA LEU A 32 4.06 12.90 -27.42
C LEU A 32 2.94 13.26 -26.44
N GLU A 33 2.84 12.50 -25.35
CA GLU A 33 2.02 12.86 -24.20
C GLU A 33 2.36 14.30 -23.76
N PRO A 34 1.36 15.08 -23.28
CA PRO A 34 1.59 16.45 -22.86
C PRO A 34 2.68 16.52 -21.78
N PRO A 35 3.52 17.58 -21.76
CA PRO A 35 4.72 17.64 -20.92
C PRO A 35 4.46 17.62 -19.41
N THR A 36 3.21 17.84 -19.00
CA THR A 36 2.77 17.81 -17.60
C THR A 36 2.41 16.41 -17.11
N VAL A 37 2.17 15.45 -18.01
CA VAL A 37 1.77 14.08 -17.66
C VAL A 37 3.01 13.20 -17.57
N ARG A 38 3.08 12.37 -16.53
CA ARG A 38 4.17 11.39 -16.38
C ARG A 38 4.10 10.38 -17.53
N PRO A 39 5.18 10.16 -18.29
CA PRO A 39 5.18 9.16 -19.35
C PRO A 39 5.01 7.77 -18.76
N ARG A 40 4.02 7.02 -19.27
CA ARG A 40 3.82 5.62 -18.89
C ARG A 40 4.77 4.73 -19.68
N THR A 41 5.46 3.82 -18.99
CA THR A 41 6.34 2.85 -19.63
C THR A 41 5.63 1.50 -19.73
N ASP A 42 5.12 1.15 -20.91
CA ASP A 42 4.38 -0.11 -21.09
C ASP A 42 5.26 -1.36 -20.98
N VAL A 43 6.56 -1.21 -21.25
CA VAL A 43 7.53 -2.31 -21.24
C VAL A 43 7.73 -2.84 -19.83
N THR A 44 7.97 -1.96 -18.86
CA THR A 44 8.14 -2.30 -17.44
C THR A 44 6.86 -2.91 -16.88
N HIS A 45 5.71 -2.32 -17.18
CA HIS A 45 4.42 -2.86 -16.76
C HIS A 45 4.19 -4.30 -17.23
N LYS A 46 4.50 -4.62 -18.51
CA LYS A 46 4.37 -5.98 -19.07
C LYS A 46 5.37 -6.96 -18.45
N GLN A 47 6.59 -6.52 -18.17
CA GLN A 47 7.59 -7.33 -17.49
C GLN A 47 7.16 -7.68 -16.06
N LEU A 48 6.63 -6.71 -15.32
CA LEU A 48 6.14 -6.90 -13.97
C LEU A 48 4.88 -7.77 -13.93
N SER A 49 3.96 -7.61 -14.89
CA SER A 49 2.78 -8.48 -14.98
C SER A 49 3.18 -9.92 -15.28
N ALA A 50 4.06 -10.15 -16.26
CA ALA A 50 4.56 -11.49 -16.59
C ALA A 50 5.34 -12.13 -15.41
N PHE A 51 6.15 -11.34 -14.70
CA PHE A 51 6.84 -11.82 -13.50
C PHE A 51 5.87 -12.12 -12.36
N GLY A 52 4.82 -11.31 -12.21
CA GLY A 52 3.75 -11.53 -11.24
C GLY A 52 2.99 -12.83 -11.49
N GLU A 53 2.59 -13.08 -12.74
CA GLU A 53 1.97 -14.34 -13.17
C GLU A 53 2.90 -15.53 -12.90
N TYR A 54 4.19 -15.40 -13.24
CA TYR A 54 5.19 -16.42 -12.97
C TYR A 54 5.33 -16.77 -11.47
N VAL A 55 5.32 -15.77 -10.58
CA VAL A 55 5.35 -16.02 -9.13
C VAL A 55 4.06 -16.70 -8.65
N ALA A 56 2.91 -16.30 -9.18
CA ALA A 56 1.62 -16.90 -8.85
C ALA A 56 1.54 -18.38 -9.28
N GLU A 57 2.09 -18.73 -10.45
CA GLU A 57 2.14 -20.10 -10.96
C GLU A 57 3.07 -21.01 -10.13
N ILE A 58 4.19 -20.47 -9.63
CA ILE A 58 5.14 -21.26 -8.83
C ILE A 58 4.62 -21.51 -7.41
N LEU A 59 4.00 -20.51 -6.79
CA LEU A 59 3.50 -20.58 -5.41
C LEU A 59 1.98 -20.36 -5.30
N PRO A 60 1.15 -21.18 -5.98
CA PRO A 60 -0.31 -20.98 -6.01
C PRO A 60 -0.96 -21.22 -4.65
N LYS A 61 -0.27 -21.92 -3.74
CA LYS A 61 -0.76 -22.20 -2.39
C LYS A 61 -0.84 -20.95 -1.51
N TYR A 62 0.08 -20.00 -1.69
CA TYR A 62 0.25 -18.87 -0.77
C TYR A 62 -0.16 -17.54 -1.40
N VAL A 63 0.00 -17.38 -2.72
CA VAL A 63 -0.33 -16.16 -3.45
C VAL A 63 -1.84 -16.12 -3.69
N GLN A 64 -2.50 -15.09 -3.17
CA GLN A 64 -3.94 -14.87 -3.32
C GLN A 64 -4.24 -13.98 -4.51
N GLN A 65 -3.51 -12.88 -4.62
CA GLN A 65 -3.69 -11.89 -5.67
C GLN A 65 -2.36 -11.26 -6.04
N VAL A 66 -2.19 -11.00 -7.34
CA VAL A 66 -1.09 -10.20 -7.86
C VAL A 66 -1.68 -8.97 -8.52
N GLN A 67 -1.12 -7.81 -8.20
CA GLN A 67 -1.54 -6.55 -8.79
C GLN A 67 -0.32 -5.72 -9.20
N VAL A 68 -0.46 -5.05 -10.34
CA VAL A 68 0.54 -4.09 -10.82
C VAL A 68 -0.11 -2.73 -10.81
N THR A 69 0.51 -1.79 -10.10
CA THR A 69 -0.01 -0.42 -10.06
C THR A 69 0.26 0.29 -11.38
N CYS A 70 -0.48 1.37 -11.66
CA CYS A 70 -0.25 2.20 -12.84
C CYS A 70 1.15 2.84 -12.90
N PHE A 71 1.91 2.81 -11.80
CA PHE A 71 3.22 3.45 -11.66
C PHE A 71 4.38 2.44 -11.62
N ASP A 72 4.17 1.23 -12.15
CA ASP A 72 5.16 0.16 -12.26
C ASP A 72 5.65 -0.40 -10.92
N GLU A 73 4.72 -0.59 -9.98
CA GLU A 73 4.99 -1.34 -8.74
C GLU A 73 4.21 -2.66 -8.75
N LEU A 74 4.94 -3.77 -8.57
CA LEU A 74 4.35 -5.10 -8.43
C LEU A 74 4.05 -5.36 -6.95
N GLU A 75 2.80 -5.70 -6.65
CA GLU A 75 2.37 -6.12 -5.33
C GLU A 75 1.85 -7.56 -5.37
N VAL A 76 2.32 -8.38 -4.44
CA VAL A 76 1.90 -9.77 -4.27
C VAL A 76 1.24 -9.90 -2.91
N CYS A 77 -0.07 -10.15 -2.92
CA CYS A 77 -0.87 -10.39 -1.72
C CYS A 77 -0.82 -11.87 -1.37
N ILE A 78 -0.37 -12.19 -0.16
CA ILE A 78 -0.16 -13.57 0.29
C ILE A 78 -0.93 -13.85 1.59
N HIS A 79 -1.16 -15.13 1.83
CA HIS A 79 -1.65 -15.63 3.12
C HIS A 79 -0.56 -15.50 4.22
N PRO A 80 -0.90 -15.17 5.48
CA PRO A 80 0.07 -15.03 6.58
C PRO A 80 0.92 -16.30 6.83
N ASP A 81 0.35 -17.50 6.74
CA ASP A 81 1.10 -18.77 6.87
C ASP A 81 2.18 -18.96 5.79
N GLY A 82 2.10 -18.19 4.69
CA GLY A 82 3.01 -18.28 3.55
C GLY A 82 4.18 -17.30 3.59
N VAL A 83 4.34 -16.52 4.67
CA VAL A 83 5.35 -15.46 4.76
C VAL A 83 6.77 -15.98 4.55
N ILE A 84 7.20 -16.99 5.33
CA ILE A 84 8.55 -17.54 5.22
C ILE A 84 8.78 -18.17 3.84
N PRO A 85 7.94 -19.12 3.35
CA PRO A 85 8.17 -19.76 2.05
C PRO A 85 8.27 -18.77 0.88
N VAL A 86 7.38 -17.77 0.84
CA VAL A 86 7.36 -16.78 -0.25
C VAL A 86 8.61 -15.89 -0.19
N LEU A 87 8.99 -15.40 0.99
CA LEU A 87 10.16 -14.54 1.11
C LEU A 87 11.48 -15.30 0.88
N THR A 88 11.58 -16.54 1.32
CA THR A 88 12.73 -17.40 0.99
C THR A 88 12.83 -17.62 -0.53
N PHE A 89 11.71 -17.92 -1.19
CA PHE A 89 11.69 -18.04 -2.65
C PHE A 89 12.12 -16.75 -3.35
N LEU A 90 11.57 -15.60 -2.94
CA LEU A 90 11.92 -14.30 -3.52
C LEU A 90 13.37 -13.90 -3.27
N LYS A 91 14.03 -14.47 -2.26
CA LYS A 91 15.43 -14.19 -1.96
C LYS A 91 16.38 -15.10 -2.76
N ASP A 92 16.06 -16.39 -2.83
CA ASP A 92 17.00 -17.44 -3.29
C ASP A 92 16.80 -17.84 -4.76
N HIS A 93 15.63 -17.59 -5.36
CA HIS A 93 15.36 -18.02 -6.73
C HIS A 93 16.21 -17.28 -7.76
N THR A 94 16.68 -17.96 -8.80
CA THR A 94 17.58 -17.36 -9.79
C THR A 94 16.94 -16.17 -10.51
N ASN A 95 15.64 -16.25 -10.78
CA ASN A 95 14.87 -15.18 -11.41
C ASN A 95 14.35 -14.14 -10.40
N ALA A 96 14.28 -14.48 -9.11
CA ALA A 96 13.85 -13.61 -8.03
C ALA A 96 14.98 -13.51 -7.00
N GLN A 97 15.90 -12.56 -7.20
CA GLN A 97 17.05 -12.33 -6.33
C GLN A 97 16.86 -11.09 -5.45
N PHE A 98 15.73 -11.02 -4.74
CA PHE A 98 15.39 -9.93 -3.85
C PHE A 98 16.14 -10.05 -2.52
N LYS A 99 17.43 -9.72 -2.55
CA LYS A 99 18.33 -9.90 -1.41
C LYS A 99 18.18 -8.84 -0.33
N SER A 100 17.79 -7.63 -0.71
CA SER A 100 17.69 -6.49 0.21
C SER A 100 16.24 -6.28 0.63
N LEU A 101 15.98 -6.32 1.94
CA LEU A 101 14.75 -5.78 2.52
C LEU A 101 14.93 -4.26 2.57
N ALA A 102 14.08 -3.51 1.87
CA ALA A 102 14.13 -2.06 1.86
C ALA A 102 13.45 -1.52 3.12
N ASP A 103 12.25 -1.99 3.39
CA ASP A 103 11.46 -1.62 4.55
C ASP A 103 10.39 -2.68 4.82
N MET A 104 9.91 -2.68 6.06
CA MET A 104 8.75 -3.44 6.46
C MET A 104 7.88 -2.52 7.31
N THR A 105 6.60 -2.47 6.97
CA THR A 105 5.64 -1.56 7.58
C THR A 105 4.35 -2.30 7.86
N ALA A 106 3.51 -1.73 8.71
CA ALA A 106 2.14 -2.18 8.89
C ALA A 106 1.18 -1.01 8.68
N VAL A 107 -0.04 -1.32 8.23
CA VAL A 107 -1.11 -0.36 8.01
C VAL A 107 -2.33 -0.85 8.79
N ASP A 108 -2.86 0.00 9.66
CA ASP A 108 -4.12 -0.24 10.36
C ASP A 108 -5.31 0.24 9.51
N VAL A 109 -6.19 -0.69 9.14
CA VAL A 109 -7.46 -0.45 8.46
C VAL A 109 -8.60 -1.05 9.30
N PRO A 110 -9.24 -0.27 10.17
CA PRO A 110 -10.22 -0.78 11.15
C PRO A 110 -11.53 -1.30 10.52
N THR A 111 -11.78 -1.03 9.24
CA THR A 111 -12.98 -1.49 8.53
C THR A 111 -12.90 -2.95 8.10
N ARG A 112 -11.71 -3.56 8.11
CA ARG A 112 -11.50 -4.96 7.72
C ARG A 112 -11.61 -5.87 8.94
N GLN A 113 -11.98 -7.13 8.71
CA GLN A 113 -11.92 -8.17 9.76
C GLN A 113 -10.49 -8.33 10.26
N ASN A 114 -9.55 -8.44 9.31
CA ASN A 114 -8.13 -8.48 9.59
C ASN A 114 -7.59 -7.05 9.50
N ARG A 115 -7.46 -6.45 10.68
CA ARG A 115 -7.23 -5.02 10.87
C ARG A 115 -5.89 -4.54 10.34
N PHE A 116 -4.84 -5.35 10.53
CA PHE A 116 -3.48 -4.97 10.15
C PHE A 116 -3.10 -5.56 8.81
N GLU A 117 -2.50 -4.74 7.95
CA GLU A 117 -1.86 -5.16 6.71
C GLU A 117 -0.35 -4.96 6.86
N VAL A 118 0.42 -6.04 6.92
CA VAL A 118 1.89 -6.01 7.02
C VAL A 118 2.47 -6.08 5.61
N VAL A 119 3.31 -5.10 5.29
CA VAL A 119 3.86 -4.84 3.98
C VAL A 119 5.38 -5.00 4.02
N TYR A 120 5.92 -5.82 3.14
CA TYR A 120 7.36 -6.02 2.95
C TYR A 120 7.76 -5.45 1.60
N ASN A 121 8.69 -4.50 1.60
CA ASN A 121 9.25 -3.96 0.37
C ASN A 121 10.64 -4.54 0.17
N LEU A 122 10.84 -5.21 -0.97
CA LEU A 122 12.09 -5.87 -1.31
C LEU A 122 12.72 -5.26 -2.55
N LEU A 123 14.04 -5.32 -2.61
CA LEU A 123 14.86 -4.83 -3.72
C LEU A 123 15.79 -5.94 -4.22
N SER A 124 15.72 -6.19 -5.53
CA SER A 124 16.66 -7.01 -6.27
C SER A 124 17.73 -6.13 -6.90
N LEU A 125 18.96 -6.24 -6.43
CA LEU A 125 20.10 -5.51 -6.98
C LEU A 125 20.54 -6.05 -8.34
N ARG A 126 20.30 -7.34 -8.61
CA ARG A 126 20.69 -7.99 -9.87
C ARG A 126 19.87 -7.48 -11.06
N PHE A 127 18.57 -7.34 -10.84
CA PHE A 127 17.61 -6.91 -11.85
C PHE A 127 17.18 -5.44 -11.67
N ASN A 128 17.72 -4.74 -10.65
CA ASN A 128 17.34 -3.39 -10.27
C ASN A 128 15.81 -3.19 -10.21
N SER A 129 15.11 -4.14 -9.60
CA SER A 129 13.65 -4.18 -9.55
C SER A 129 13.17 -4.25 -8.11
N ARG A 130 11.99 -3.69 -7.84
CA ARG A 130 11.33 -3.70 -6.53
C ARG A 130 10.07 -4.53 -6.57
N ILE A 131 9.74 -5.17 -5.46
CA ILE A 131 8.50 -5.89 -5.26
C ILE A 131 7.97 -5.62 -3.87
N ARG A 132 6.65 -5.52 -3.75
CA ARG A 132 5.95 -5.39 -2.48
C ARG A 132 5.19 -6.67 -2.19
N VAL A 133 5.40 -7.25 -1.02
CA VAL A 133 4.65 -8.42 -0.54
C VAL A 133 3.75 -7.95 0.58
N LYS A 134 2.46 -8.28 0.51
CA LYS A 134 1.44 -7.84 1.46
C LYS A 134 0.82 -9.04 2.14
N THR A 135 0.68 -8.94 3.45
CA THR A 135 0.05 -9.94 4.32
C THR A 135 -0.93 -9.23 5.23
N TYR A 136 -1.83 -9.97 5.85
CA TYR A 136 -2.75 -9.44 6.82
C TYR A 136 -2.60 -10.15 8.16
N ALA A 137 -2.96 -9.46 9.23
CA ALA A 137 -3.02 -9.99 10.58
C ALA A 137 -4.11 -9.33 11.40
N ASP A 138 -4.51 -10.05 12.45
CA ASP A 138 -5.41 -9.56 13.48
C ASP A 138 -4.60 -9.03 14.67
N GLU A 139 -5.30 -8.54 15.69
CA GLU A 139 -4.64 -8.10 16.92
C GLU A 139 -4.06 -9.26 17.75
N LEU A 140 -4.63 -10.45 17.61
CA LEU A 140 -4.28 -11.63 18.40
C LEU A 140 -3.52 -12.68 17.59
N THR A 141 -3.76 -12.74 16.29
CA THR A 141 -3.19 -13.73 15.39
C THR A 141 -1.74 -13.36 15.11
N PRO A 142 -0.75 -14.18 15.53
CA PRO A 142 0.64 -13.83 15.35
C PRO A 142 1.14 -14.21 13.95
N ILE A 143 2.13 -13.47 13.45
CA ILE A 143 2.79 -13.74 12.16
C ILE A 143 4.17 -14.36 12.42
N GLU A 144 4.67 -15.19 11.51
CA GLU A 144 6.04 -15.70 11.63
C GLU A 144 7.10 -14.62 11.32
N SER A 145 8.12 -14.51 12.18
CA SER A 145 9.27 -13.63 11.97
C SER A 145 10.10 -14.03 10.74
N ILE A 146 10.54 -13.03 9.99
CA ILE A 146 11.36 -13.17 8.79
C ILE A 146 12.84 -12.92 9.05
N VAL A 147 13.26 -12.77 10.32
CA VAL A 147 14.66 -12.54 10.72
C VAL A 147 15.60 -13.64 10.22
N SER A 148 15.10 -14.88 10.11
CA SER A 148 15.83 -16.01 9.54
C SER A 148 16.16 -15.82 8.05
N VAL A 149 15.28 -15.15 7.30
CA VAL A 149 15.44 -14.85 5.87
C VAL A 149 16.21 -13.55 5.69
N HIS A 150 15.77 -12.46 6.33
CA HIS A 150 16.41 -11.16 6.28
C HIS A 150 16.75 -10.67 7.69
N LYS A 151 18.05 -10.67 8.02
CA LYS A 151 18.53 -10.15 9.32
C LYS A 151 18.16 -8.68 9.57
N ALA A 152 17.99 -7.90 8.51
CA ALA A 152 17.55 -6.51 8.58
C ALA A 152 16.15 -6.35 9.19
N ALA A 153 15.29 -7.38 9.09
CA ALA A 153 13.93 -7.33 9.61
C ALA A 153 13.86 -7.25 11.14
N ASN A 154 14.95 -7.55 11.84
CA ASN A 154 14.93 -7.61 13.31
C ASN A 154 14.39 -6.31 13.93
N TRP A 155 14.89 -5.16 13.47
CA TRP A 155 14.46 -3.87 14.00
C TRP A 155 13.06 -3.47 13.52
N TYR A 156 12.73 -3.76 12.26
CA TYR A 156 11.40 -3.45 11.72
C TYR A 156 10.28 -4.26 12.40
N GLU A 157 10.52 -5.53 12.75
CA GLU A 157 9.52 -6.36 13.44
C GLU A 157 9.24 -5.83 14.83
N ARG A 158 10.28 -5.34 15.51
CA ARG A 158 10.15 -4.66 16.80
C ARG A 158 9.43 -3.33 16.68
N GLU A 159 9.70 -2.56 15.64
CA GLU A 159 9.00 -1.30 15.36
C GLU A 159 7.51 -1.55 15.11
N VAL A 160 7.17 -2.52 14.26
CA VAL A 160 5.77 -2.89 13.97
C VAL A 160 5.05 -3.40 15.22
N TRP A 161 5.74 -4.18 16.07
CA TRP A 161 5.22 -4.58 17.37
C TRP A 161 4.93 -3.38 18.28
N ASP A 162 5.87 -2.43 18.38
CA ASP A 162 5.72 -1.26 19.25
C ASP A 162 4.61 -0.32 18.78
N MET A 163 4.54 -0.06 17.47
CA MET A 163 3.62 0.91 16.88
C MET A 163 2.20 0.39 16.64
N PHE A 164 2.04 -0.89 16.28
CA PHE A 164 0.76 -1.49 15.91
C PHE A 164 0.33 -2.64 16.82
N GLY A 165 1.27 -3.29 17.52
CA GLY A 165 0.97 -4.45 18.38
C GLY A 165 0.82 -5.76 17.63
N VAL A 166 1.36 -5.87 16.41
CA VAL A 166 1.37 -7.14 15.65
C VAL A 166 2.48 -8.05 16.18
N PHE A 167 2.10 -9.20 16.73
CA PHE A 167 3.05 -10.14 17.35
C PHE A 167 3.76 -11.01 16.31
N PHE A 168 5.09 -11.13 16.42
CA PHE A 168 5.90 -11.98 15.57
C PHE A 168 6.43 -13.21 16.33
N VAL A 169 6.07 -14.41 15.88
CA VAL A 169 6.56 -15.70 16.42
C VAL A 169 7.99 -15.96 15.96
N ASN A 170 8.80 -16.60 16.80
CA ASN A 170 10.19 -16.99 16.53
C ASN A 170 11.18 -15.81 16.37
N HIS A 171 10.77 -14.60 16.77
CA HIS A 171 11.66 -13.45 16.81
C HIS A 171 12.62 -13.53 18.02
N PRO A 172 13.93 -13.21 17.87
CA PRO A 172 14.92 -13.39 18.95
C PRO A 172 14.76 -12.47 20.17
N ASP A 173 14.34 -11.21 19.99
CA ASP A 173 14.17 -10.23 21.09
C ASP A 173 13.04 -9.23 20.76
N LEU A 174 11.78 -9.63 20.99
CA LEU A 174 10.63 -8.79 20.64
C LEU A 174 10.29 -7.88 21.82
N ARG A 175 10.71 -6.62 21.73
CA ARG A 175 10.44 -5.58 22.73
C ARG A 175 10.32 -4.21 22.08
N ARG A 176 9.73 -3.27 22.82
CA ARG A 176 9.59 -1.85 22.44
C ARG A 176 10.94 -1.23 22.03
N ILE A 177 10.90 -0.24 21.16
CA ILE A 177 12.11 0.42 20.64
C ILE A 177 11.95 1.93 20.44
N LEU A 178 10.76 2.39 20.06
CA LEU A 178 10.47 3.81 19.84
C LEU A 178 9.73 4.44 21.03
N THR A 179 8.83 3.69 21.68
CA THR A 179 8.06 4.20 22.81
C THR A 179 8.86 4.24 24.11
N ASP A 180 8.41 5.05 25.07
CA ASP A 180 8.97 5.09 26.41
C ASP A 180 8.80 3.73 27.12
N TYR A 181 9.66 3.46 28.11
CA TYR A 181 9.75 2.16 28.78
C TYR A 181 8.45 1.71 29.44
N GLY A 182 7.69 2.65 30.01
CA GLY A 182 6.40 2.40 30.67
C GLY A 182 5.19 2.76 29.82
N PHE A 183 5.36 2.94 28.51
CA PHE A 183 4.26 3.38 27.65
C PHE A 183 3.20 2.28 27.50
N GLU A 184 1.93 2.65 27.66
CA GLU A 184 0.80 1.74 27.47
C GLU A 184 0.05 2.08 26.18
N GLY A 185 -0.17 1.06 25.35
CA GLY A 185 -0.79 1.21 24.03
C GLY A 185 0.20 1.23 22.85
N HIS A 186 -0.39 1.36 21.65
CA HIS A 186 0.27 1.28 20.34
C HIS A 186 -0.06 2.54 19.52
N PRO A 187 0.89 3.48 19.35
CA PRO A 187 0.59 4.83 18.86
C PRO A 187 -0.01 4.95 17.46
N PHE A 188 0.31 4.04 16.53
CA PHE A 188 -0.13 4.15 15.13
C PHE A 188 -1.43 3.42 14.81
N ARG A 189 -2.08 2.85 15.83
CA ARG A 189 -3.46 2.40 15.67
C ARG A 189 -4.39 3.60 15.50
N LYS A 190 -5.41 3.47 14.66
CA LYS A 190 -6.32 4.57 14.29
C LYS A 190 -7.28 4.99 15.43
N ASP A 191 -7.39 4.18 16.47
CA ASP A 191 -8.13 4.45 17.70
C ASP A 191 -7.31 5.28 18.72
N PHE A 192 -5.98 5.32 18.59
CA PHE A 192 -5.11 6.04 19.52
C PHE A 192 -5.19 7.56 19.30
N PRO A 193 -5.36 8.38 20.37
CA PRO A 193 -5.43 9.83 20.24
C PRO A 193 -4.07 10.42 19.91
N LEU A 194 -4.03 11.46 19.08
CA LEU A 194 -2.80 12.11 18.63
C LEU A 194 -1.91 12.59 19.79
N SER A 195 -2.52 13.12 20.84
CA SER A 195 -1.82 13.65 22.02
C SER A 195 -1.36 12.57 23.01
N GLY A 196 -1.83 11.32 22.83
CA GLY A 196 -1.68 10.28 23.83
C GLY A 196 -2.56 10.49 25.07
N TYR A 197 -2.30 9.70 26.10
CA TYR A 197 -3.06 9.73 27.36
C TYR A 197 -2.30 10.42 28.50
N VAL A 198 -0.97 10.46 28.41
CA VAL A 198 -0.10 10.92 29.49
C VAL A 198 0.85 12.01 29.01
N GLU A 199 1.16 12.95 29.89
CA GLU A 199 2.20 13.96 29.74
C GLU A 199 3.21 13.86 30.89
N LEU A 200 4.42 14.36 30.64
CA LEU A 200 5.50 14.33 31.62
C LEU A 200 5.78 15.74 32.12
N ARG A 201 5.74 15.93 33.45
CA ARG A 201 6.18 17.18 34.10
C ARG A 201 7.20 16.88 35.20
N TYR A 202 8.11 17.83 35.44
CA TYR A 202 8.98 17.76 36.61
C TYR A 202 8.20 18.25 37.83
N ASP A 203 8.23 17.47 38.90
CA ASP A 203 7.64 17.82 40.18
C ASP A 203 8.75 18.08 41.21
N ASP A 204 8.79 19.29 41.76
CA ASP A 204 9.82 19.72 42.70
C ASP A 204 9.63 19.12 44.10
N GLU A 205 8.39 18.75 44.48
CA GLU A 205 8.11 18.15 45.79
C GLU A 205 8.75 16.75 45.89
N VAL A 206 8.58 15.94 44.84
CA VAL A 206 9.15 14.59 44.74
C VAL A 206 10.52 14.57 44.03
N LYS A 207 10.99 15.71 43.52
CA LYS A 207 12.24 15.88 42.76
C LYS A 207 12.43 14.85 41.64
N ARG A 208 11.35 14.57 40.91
CA ARG A 208 11.31 13.53 39.86
C ARG A 208 10.33 13.94 38.76
N VAL A 209 10.55 13.42 37.55
CA VAL A 209 9.56 13.49 36.47
C VAL A 209 8.39 12.56 36.79
N VAL A 210 7.18 13.09 36.77
CA VAL A 210 5.92 12.36 36.97
C VAL A 210 5.14 12.31 35.66
N ALA A 211 4.44 11.18 35.44
CA ALA A 211 3.52 11.02 34.33
C ALA A 211 2.09 11.27 34.83
N GLU A 212 1.41 12.24 34.24
CA GLU A 212 0.05 12.64 34.58
C GLU A 212 -0.86 12.57 33.36
N PRO A 213 -2.19 12.47 33.53
CA PRO A 213 -3.12 12.59 32.41
C PRO A 213 -2.91 13.89 31.63
N VAL A 214 -2.99 13.82 30.30
CA VAL A 214 -2.71 14.98 29.43
C VAL A 214 -3.71 16.11 29.64
N GLU A 215 -3.22 17.34 29.84
CA GLU A 215 -4.02 18.55 29.96
C GLU A 215 -3.47 19.63 29.01
N LEU A 216 -4.07 19.72 27.82
CA LEU A 216 -3.63 20.70 26.82
C LEU A 216 -4.25 22.07 27.08
N ALA A 217 -3.41 23.10 27.17
CA ALA A 217 -3.86 24.50 27.24
C ALA A 217 -4.69 24.92 26.02
N GLN A 218 -4.42 24.32 24.85
CA GLN A 218 -5.21 24.48 23.64
C GLN A 218 -5.49 23.10 23.04
N GLU A 219 -6.78 22.81 22.82
CA GLU A 219 -7.19 21.57 22.16
C GLU A 219 -6.75 21.50 20.70
N PHE A 220 -6.56 20.28 20.20
CA PHE A 220 -6.29 20.05 18.79
C PHE A 220 -7.55 20.33 17.96
N ARG A 221 -7.49 21.38 17.13
CA ARG A 221 -8.59 21.75 16.23
C ARG A 221 -8.58 20.86 14.98
N LYS A 222 -9.50 19.90 14.93
CA LYS A 222 -9.72 19.06 13.75
C LYS A 222 -10.48 19.85 12.68
N PHE A 223 -9.83 20.10 11.55
CA PHE A 223 -10.49 20.68 10.38
C PHE A 223 -10.96 19.56 9.44
N ASP A 224 -12.23 19.61 9.03
CA ASP A 224 -12.73 18.76 7.95
C ASP A 224 -12.49 19.46 6.61
N LEU A 225 -11.46 19.00 5.90
CA LEU A 225 -11.04 19.56 4.61
C LEU A 225 -11.65 18.80 3.43
N ASN A 226 -12.47 17.78 3.69
CA ASN A 226 -13.01 16.93 2.63
C ASN A 226 -14.03 17.71 1.80
N SER A 227 -13.84 17.70 0.48
CA SER A 227 -14.82 18.23 -0.46
C SER A 227 -16.00 17.25 -0.59
N PRO A 228 -17.25 17.75 -0.67
CA PRO A 228 -18.41 16.89 -0.91
C PRO A 228 -18.46 16.34 -2.34
N TRP A 229 -17.70 16.91 -3.27
CA TRP A 229 -17.66 16.48 -4.67
C TRP A 229 -16.56 15.46 -4.90
N GLU A 230 -16.89 14.39 -5.63
CA GLU A 230 -15.94 13.36 -6.00
C GLU A 230 -14.89 13.90 -6.99
N ALA A 231 -13.61 13.74 -6.63
CA ALA A 231 -12.49 14.18 -7.46
C ALA A 231 -12.06 13.14 -8.52
N PHE A 232 -12.21 11.84 -8.25
CA PHE A 232 -11.62 10.77 -9.07
C PHE A 232 -12.65 9.70 -9.51
N PRO A 233 -13.34 9.92 -10.65
CA PRO A 233 -14.35 8.99 -11.15
C PRO A 233 -13.84 7.58 -11.46
N ALA A 234 -12.55 7.44 -11.78
CA ALA A 234 -11.93 6.14 -12.12
C ALA A 234 -11.88 5.16 -10.94
N TYR A 235 -11.95 5.65 -9.70
CA TYR A 235 -11.88 4.84 -8.48
C TYR A 235 -13.23 4.78 -7.74
N ARG A 236 -14.33 5.18 -8.42
CA ARG A 236 -15.66 5.11 -7.84
C ARG A 236 -16.02 3.66 -7.52
N GLN A 237 -16.27 3.39 -6.24
CA GLN A 237 -16.77 2.08 -5.81
C GLN A 237 -18.20 1.89 -6.34
N PRO A 238 -18.56 0.66 -6.77
CA PRO A 238 -19.94 0.39 -7.16
C PRO A 238 -20.85 0.63 -5.95
N PRO A 239 -22.03 1.26 -6.15
CA PRO A 239 -22.98 1.42 -5.06
C PRO A 239 -23.37 0.05 -4.53
N GLU A 240 -23.53 -0.07 -3.21
CA GLU A 240 -23.94 -1.32 -2.59
C GLU A 240 -25.27 -1.80 -3.20
N SER A 241 -25.25 -3.00 -3.78
CA SER A 241 -26.48 -3.63 -4.22
C SER A 241 -27.33 -3.93 -2.99
N LEU A 242 -28.55 -3.38 -2.93
CA LEU A 242 -29.56 -3.82 -1.96
C LEU A 242 -29.68 -5.33 -2.10
N LYS A 243 -29.19 -6.08 -1.11
CA LYS A 243 -29.40 -7.52 -1.04
C LYS A 243 -30.91 -7.70 -0.86
N LEU A 244 -31.62 -7.94 -1.95
CA LEU A 244 -33.00 -8.44 -1.87
C LEU A 244 -32.90 -9.77 -1.13
N GLU A 245 -33.40 -9.81 0.11
CA GLU A 245 -33.55 -11.09 0.79
C GLU A 245 -34.39 -11.99 -0.12
N ALA A 246 -33.90 -13.21 -0.36
CA ALA A 246 -34.56 -14.18 -1.23
C ALA A 246 -35.91 -14.59 -0.61
N GLY A 247 -36.95 -13.79 -0.87
CA GLY A 247 -38.28 -13.97 -0.28
C GLY A 247 -39.38 -13.14 -0.93
N ASP A 248 -39.12 -11.91 -1.37
CA ASP A 248 -40.18 -11.10 -2.01
C ASP A 248 -40.22 -11.33 -3.51
N LYS A 249 -41.20 -12.14 -3.94
CA LYS A 249 -41.61 -12.21 -5.35
C LYS A 249 -41.94 -10.81 -5.85
N LYS A 250 -41.34 -10.43 -6.98
CA LYS A 250 -41.72 -9.25 -7.77
C LYS A 250 -43.26 -9.18 -7.85
N PRO A 251 -43.91 -8.07 -7.44
CA PRO A 251 -45.34 -7.95 -7.63
C PRO A 251 -45.61 -7.95 -9.14
N GLU A 252 -46.38 -8.94 -9.60
CA GLU A 252 -46.87 -9.00 -10.98
C GLU A 252 -47.70 -7.74 -11.24
N ALA A 253 -47.26 -6.93 -12.20
CA ALA A 253 -48.01 -5.79 -12.67
C ALA A 253 -49.33 -6.28 -13.31
N LYS A 254 -50.45 -5.83 -12.76
CA LYS A 254 -51.77 -5.91 -13.41
C LYS A 254 -51.95 -4.76 -14.38
#